data_AF-A0A7W0CKQ7-F1
#
_entry.id   AF-A0A7W0CKQ7-F1
#
_cell.length_a   1.000
_cell.length_b   1.000
_cell.length_c   1.000
_cell.angle_alpha   90.00
_cell.angle_beta   90.00
_cell.angle_gamma   90.00
#
_symmetry.space_group_name_H-M   'P 1'
#
loop_
_entity.id
_entity.type
_entity.pdbx_description
1 polymer ?
#
loop_
_entity_poly.entity_id
_entity_poly.type
_entity_poly.pdbx_seq_one_letter_code
_entity_poly.pdbx_strand_id
1 'polypeptide(L)'
;MFRRFIPMVALAGLVAACGGTGDMGAQLAKDGDKILAEGGWQEPSVTSKAEECNDGWVVYRASAVLPTEETDLEKALGGATTIVNERLSSAGYTADPANAQALPLNGGLKLNYSKAGVNFKITLTRPGEKGVGVMLQGSTAC
;
A
#
# COMPACT_ATOMS: atom_id res chain seq x y z
N MET A 1 -35.17 -25.80 -11.64
CA MET A 1 -33.83 -25.98 -11.04
C MET A 1 -32.91 -26.51 -12.11
N PHE A 2 -31.92 -25.73 -12.58
CA PHE A 2 -30.65 -26.18 -13.15
C PHE A 2 -29.74 -24.95 -13.28
N ARG A 3 -28.93 -24.67 -12.25
CA ARG A 3 -27.85 -23.66 -12.31
C ARG A 3 -26.72 -24.25 -13.15
N ARG A 4 -26.51 -23.72 -14.35
CA ARG A 4 -25.29 -23.96 -15.13
C ARG A 4 -24.17 -23.12 -14.51
N PHE A 5 -23.23 -23.79 -13.85
CA PHE A 5 -21.93 -23.23 -13.51
C PHE A 5 -21.16 -22.97 -14.81
N ILE A 6 -20.85 -21.72 -15.08
CA ILE A 6 -19.84 -21.35 -16.07
C ILE A 6 -18.49 -21.46 -15.35
N PRO A 7 -17.58 -22.36 -15.74
CA PRO A 7 -16.23 -22.34 -15.23
C PRO A 7 -15.56 -21.06 -15.76
N MET A 8 -15.24 -20.14 -14.85
CA MET A 8 -14.32 -19.05 -15.15
C MET A 8 -13.01 -19.68 -15.64
N VAL A 9 -12.69 -19.38 -16.89
CA VAL A 9 -11.40 -19.66 -17.51
C VAL A 9 -10.35 -18.99 -16.62
N ALA A 10 -9.59 -19.81 -15.90
CA ALA A 10 -8.34 -19.40 -15.29
C ALA A 10 -7.39 -19.05 -16.44
N LEU A 11 -7.34 -17.76 -16.78
CA LEU A 11 -6.30 -17.22 -17.64
C LEU A 11 -5.01 -17.23 -16.81
N ALA A 12 -4.35 -18.38 -16.78
CA ALA A 12 -2.97 -18.51 -16.35
C ALA A 12 -2.13 -17.76 -17.41
N GLY A 13 -1.95 -16.46 -17.19
CA GLY A 13 -1.01 -15.65 -17.93
C GLY A 13 0.39 -16.19 -17.69
N LEU A 14 0.97 -16.71 -18.77
CA LEU A 14 2.34 -17.17 -18.88
C LEU A 14 3.28 -15.98 -18.63
N VAL A 15 3.78 -15.82 -17.40
CA VAL A 15 4.82 -14.82 -17.10
C VAL A 15 6.16 -15.41 -17.50
N ALA A 16 6.73 -14.86 -18.57
CA ALA A 16 8.08 -15.18 -19.01
C ALA A 16 9.09 -14.82 -17.91
N ALA A 17 9.96 -15.77 -17.61
CA ALA A 17 11.01 -15.62 -16.62
C ALA A 17 12.08 -14.62 -17.10
N CYS A 18 12.03 -13.39 -16.60
CA CYS A 18 13.20 -12.52 -16.44
C CYS A 18 13.59 -12.55 -14.97
N GLY A 19 14.59 -13.38 -14.62
CA GLY A 19 15.11 -13.49 -13.27
C GLY A 19 15.80 -12.20 -12.84
N GLY A 20 15.24 -11.52 -11.84
CA GLY A 20 15.88 -10.40 -11.15
C GLY A 20 14.91 -9.35 -10.63
N THR A 21 13.89 -8.97 -11.40
CA THR A 21 13.12 -7.73 -11.17
C THR A 21 11.60 -7.94 -11.10
N GLY A 22 11.05 -8.93 -11.81
CA GLY A 22 9.64 -9.30 -11.71
C GLY A 22 9.24 -9.73 -10.29
N ASP A 23 10.16 -10.36 -9.56
CA ASP A 23 9.94 -10.80 -8.19
C ASP A 23 9.83 -9.62 -7.21
N MET A 24 10.58 -8.53 -7.42
CA MET A 24 10.52 -7.35 -6.55
C MET A 24 9.22 -6.57 -6.77
N GLY A 25 8.76 -6.45 -8.03
CA GLY A 25 7.47 -5.85 -8.35
C GLY A 25 6.29 -6.65 -7.78
N ALA A 26 6.34 -7.98 -7.89
CA ALA A 26 5.32 -8.86 -7.31
C ALA A 26 5.33 -8.81 -5.77
N GLN A 27 6.52 -8.79 -5.15
CA GLN A 27 6.66 -8.66 -3.70
C GLN A 27 6.16 -7.30 -3.20
N LEU A 28 6.44 -6.22 -3.93
CA LEU A 28 5.93 -4.87 -3.64
C LEU A 28 4.40 -4.85 -3.65
N ALA A 29 3.76 -5.43 -4.67
CA ALA A 29 2.30 -5.51 -4.72
C ALA A 29 1.74 -6.37 -3.58
N LYS A 30 2.39 -7.49 -3.27
CA LYS A 30 1.98 -8.39 -2.16
C LYS A 30 2.08 -7.70 -0.80
N ASP A 31 3.15 -6.97 -0.53
CA ASP A 31 3.34 -6.24 0.73
C ASP A 31 2.33 -5.09 0.84
N GLY A 32 2.10 -4.36 -0.26
CA GLY A 32 1.10 -3.31 -0.34
C GLY A 32 -0.32 -3.80 -0.10
N ASP A 33 -0.72 -4.92 -0.72
CA ASP A 33 -2.04 -5.53 -0.54
C ASP A 33 -2.21 -6.03 0.90
N LYS A 34 -1.16 -6.58 1.52
CA LYS A 34 -1.19 -7.07 2.91
C LYS A 34 -1.45 -5.95 3.93
N ILE A 35 -0.84 -4.78 3.74
CA ILE A 35 -1.06 -3.61 4.60
C ILE A 35 -2.55 -3.23 4.62
N LEU A 36 -3.20 -3.26 3.46
CA LEU A 36 -4.62 -2.90 3.33
C LEU A 36 -5.55 -4.00 3.85
N ALA A 37 -5.26 -5.26 3.55
CA ALA A 37 -6.11 -6.39 3.93
C ALA A 37 -6.15 -6.66 5.44
N GLU A 38 -5.02 -6.50 6.14
CA GLU A 38 -4.89 -6.85 7.57
C GLU A 38 -5.03 -5.65 8.51
N GLY A 39 -5.21 -4.45 7.98
CA GLY A 39 -5.28 -3.21 8.76
C GLY A 39 -6.71 -2.70 9.03
N GLY A 40 -7.75 -3.42 8.61
CA GLY A 40 -9.13 -2.95 8.73
C GLY A 40 -9.49 -1.81 7.75
N TRP A 41 -8.69 -1.62 6.71
CA TRP A 41 -8.90 -0.61 5.68
C TRP A 41 -10.09 -1.00 4.80
N GLN A 42 -11.00 -0.06 4.57
CA GLN A 42 -12.16 -0.19 3.72
C GLN A 42 -11.91 0.44 2.34
N GLU A 43 -12.62 -0.11 1.34
CA GLU A 43 -12.60 0.35 -0.06
C GLU A 43 -11.17 0.49 -0.65
N PRO A 44 -10.32 -0.55 -0.58
CA PRO A 44 -9.01 -0.48 -1.20
C PRO A 44 -9.16 -0.34 -2.72
N SER A 45 -8.80 0.82 -3.25
CA SER A 45 -8.71 1.08 -4.68
C SER A 45 -7.25 0.96 -5.11
N VAL A 46 -6.95 -0.06 -5.91
CA VAL A 46 -5.62 -0.26 -6.49
C VAL A 46 -5.67 0.23 -7.92
N THR A 47 -4.94 1.31 -8.20
CA THR A 47 -4.95 1.95 -9.53
C THR A 47 -3.80 1.46 -10.42
N SER A 48 -2.78 0.84 -9.84
CA SER A 48 -1.64 0.28 -10.58
C SER A 48 -1.08 -0.90 -9.80
N LYS A 49 -1.21 -2.11 -10.36
CA LYS A 49 -0.53 -3.32 -9.87
C LYS A 49 0.68 -3.55 -10.75
N ALA A 50 1.85 -3.16 -10.26
CA ALA A 50 3.16 -3.45 -10.84
C ALA A 50 3.18 -3.48 -12.38
N GLU A 51 3.24 -2.30 -13.01
CA GLU A 51 3.50 -2.23 -14.45
C GLU A 51 4.95 -2.67 -14.71
N GLU A 52 5.14 -3.70 -15.52
CA GLU A 52 6.45 -4.14 -16.00
C GLU A 52 7.14 -2.99 -16.77
N CYS A 53 8.45 -2.84 -16.55
CA CYS A 53 9.19 -1.66 -16.99
C CYS A 53 9.82 -1.81 -18.36
N ASN A 54 9.59 -0.81 -19.23
CA ASN A 54 10.52 -0.40 -20.28
C ASN A 54 11.48 0.75 -19.82
N ASP A 55 11.14 1.45 -18.73
CA ASP A 55 11.83 2.70 -18.28
C ASP A 55 12.35 2.67 -16.80
N GLY A 56 12.48 1.49 -16.19
CA GLY A 56 13.31 1.29 -14.99
C GLY A 56 12.67 1.39 -13.59
N TRP A 57 11.34 1.56 -13.43
CA TRP A 57 10.69 1.63 -12.10
C TRP A 57 9.31 0.98 -12.01
N VAL A 58 9.16 -0.06 -11.17
CA VAL A 58 7.83 -0.65 -10.90
C VAL A 58 7.14 0.20 -9.83
N VAL A 59 5.92 0.68 -10.11
CA VAL A 59 5.13 1.49 -9.17
C VAL A 59 3.88 0.75 -8.72
N TYR A 60 3.71 0.57 -7.40
CA TYR A 60 2.47 0.11 -6.79
C TYR A 60 1.71 1.32 -6.25
N ARG A 61 0.43 1.47 -6.58
CA ARG A 61 -0.43 2.51 -6.00
C ARG A 61 -1.73 1.94 -5.51
N ALA A 62 -2.01 2.16 -4.24
CA ALA A 62 -3.28 1.83 -3.64
C ALA A 62 -3.72 2.92 -2.67
N SER A 63 -5.03 3.10 -2.55
CA SER A 63 -5.62 3.95 -1.53
C SER A 63 -6.76 3.21 -0.82
N ALA A 64 -6.97 3.53 0.44
CA ALA A 64 -8.07 2.97 1.23
C ALA A 64 -8.43 3.94 2.37
N VAL A 65 -9.49 3.63 3.12
CA VAL A 65 -9.91 4.43 4.27
C VAL A 65 -9.96 3.54 5.51
N LEU A 66 -9.31 3.93 6.59
CA LEU A 66 -9.47 3.32 7.91
C LEU A 66 -10.61 4.05 8.62
N PRO A 67 -11.76 3.40 8.86
CA PRO A 67 -12.83 3.99 9.64
C PRO A 67 -12.33 4.25 11.06
N THR A 68 -12.65 5.41 11.60
CA THR A 68 -12.38 5.72 13.00
C THR A 68 -13.42 6.68 13.54
N GLU A 69 -13.84 6.46 14.79
CA GLU A 69 -14.69 7.38 15.55
C GLU A 69 -13.85 8.45 16.29
N GLU A 70 -12.52 8.36 16.20
CA GLU A 70 -11.63 9.32 16.84
C GLU A 70 -11.74 10.68 16.15
N THR A 71 -12.22 11.68 16.90
CA THR A 71 -12.41 13.06 16.44
C THR A 71 -11.11 13.85 16.48
N ASP A 72 -10.15 13.47 17.32
CA ASP A 72 -8.83 14.10 17.36
C ASP A 72 -7.97 13.66 16.17
N LEU A 73 -7.50 14.65 15.40
CA LEU A 73 -6.72 14.38 14.19
C LEU A 73 -5.40 13.66 14.49
N GLU A 74 -4.68 14.07 15.53
CA GLU A 74 -3.36 13.52 15.85
C GLU A 74 -3.49 12.08 16.34
N LYS A 75 -4.51 11.78 17.16
CA LYS A 75 -4.79 10.41 17.61
C LYS A 75 -5.27 9.52 16.47
N ALA A 76 -6.13 10.01 15.59
CA ALA A 76 -6.60 9.26 14.42
C ALA A 76 -5.43 8.89 13.51
N LEU A 77 -4.58 9.87 13.16
CA LEU A 77 -3.38 9.64 12.35
C LEU A 77 -2.37 8.77 13.09
N GLY A 78 -2.22 8.92 14.41
CA GLY A 78 -1.34 8.10 15.24
C GLY A 78 -1.73 6.62 15.22
N GLY A 79 -3.02 6.31 15.37
CA GLY A 79 -3.53 4.95 15.26
C GLY A 79 -3.27 4.32 13.89
N ALA A 80 -3.57 5.06 12.82
CA ALA A 80 -3.27 4.63 11.45
C ALA A 80 -1.76 4.43 11.22
N THR A 81 -0.92 5.29 11.80
CA THR A 81 0.54 5.21 11.74
C THR A 81 1.06 3.97 12.43
N THR A 82 0.53 3.62 13.61
CA THR A 82 0.88 2.38 14.32
C THR A 82 0.57 1.15 13.46
N ILE A 83 -0.62 1.10 12.85
CA ILE A 83 -1.00 -0.01 11.96
C ILE A 83 -0.02 -0.13 10.79
N VAL A 84 0.31 0.99 10.12
CA VAL A 84 1.26 0.99 9.00
C VAL A 84 2.66 0.55 9.44
N ASN A 85 3.16 1.08 10.56
CA ASN A 85 4.47 0.74 11.13
C ASN A 85 4.57 -0.76 11.44
N GLU A 86 3.60 -1.32 12.16
CA GLU A 86 3.61 -2.72 12.55
C GLU A 86 3.64 -3.64 11.33
N ARG A 87 2.85 -3.34 10.30
CA ARG A 87 2.75 -4.18 9.10
C ARG A 87 4.01 -4.11 8.24
N LEU A 88 4.52 -2.91 7.98
CA LEU A 88 5.74 -2.73 7.20
C LEU A 88 6.98 -3.23 7.93
N SER A 89 7.08 -3.01 9.24
CA SER A 89 8.17 -3.58 10.06
C SER A 89 8.10 -5.11 10.08
N SER A 90 6.90 -5.69 10.18
CA SER A 90 6.72 -7.16 10.09
C SER A 90 7.09 -7.71 8.71
N ALA A 91 6.94 -6.90 7.66
CA ALA A 91 7.41 -7.23 6.31
C ALA A 91 8.92 -6.96 6.12
N GLY A 92 9.63 -6.46 7.15
CA GLY A 92 11.07 -6.22 7.14
C GLY A 92 11.48 -4.88 6.52
N TYR A 93 10.57 -3.92 6.42
CA TYR A 93 10.90 -2.56 6.01
C TYR A 93 11.30 -1.71 7.21
N THR A 94 12.26 -0.81 6.99
CA THR A 94 12.71 0.14 7.99
C THR A 94 12.10 1.50 7.70
N ALA A 95 11.47 2.09 8.71
CA ALA A 95 10.99 3.47 8.66
C ALA A 95 12.18 4.45 8.52
N ASP A 96 12.04 5.43 7.63
CA ASP A 96 12.97 6.56 7.57
C ASP A 96 12.90 7.34 8.90
N PRO A 97 14.05 7.64 9.54
CA PRO A 97 14.11 8.49 10.73
C PRO A 97 13.38 9.84 10.57
N ALA A 98 13.21 10.34 9.33
CA ALA A 98 12.52 11.59 9.02
C ALA A 98 10.99 11.50 8.97
N ASN A 99 10.39 10.33 9.25
CA ASN A 99 8.94 10.08 9.19
C ASN A 99 8.08 10.92 10.16
N ALA A 100 8.69 11.75 11.00
CA ALA A 100 8.02 12.62 11.96
C ALA A 100 7.53 13.97 11.38
N GLN A 101 7.54 14.17 10.05
CA GLN A 101 7.04 15.42 9.46
C GLN A 101 5.53 15.35 9.23
N ALA A 102 4.77 15.86 10.21
CA ALA A 102 3.40 16.31 10.00
C ALA A 102 3.40 17.42 8.94
N LEU A 103 2.59 17.29 7.88
CA LEU A 103 2.51 18.33 6.86
C LEU A 103 1.59 19.46 7.32
N PRO A 104 2.04 20.73 7.27
CA PRO A 104 1.18 21.87 7.44
C PRO A 104 0.43 22.11 6.13
N LEU A 105 -0.66 21.38 5.91
CA LEU A 105 -1.81 21.69 5.05
C LEU A 105 -2.71 20.43 5.02
N ASN A 106 -3.88 20.51 5.66
CA ASN A 106 -4.92 19.45 5.71
C ASN A 106 -4.59 18.18 6.52
N GLY A 107 -3.80 18.29 7.60
CA GLY A 107 -3.77 17.24 8.63
C GLY A 107 -3.36 15.86 8.11
N GLY A 108 -2.21 15.78 7.43
CA GLY A 108 -1.69 14.52 6.90
C GLY A 108 -0.27 14.21 7.37
N LEU A 109 0.08 12.93 7.35
CA LEU A 109 1.38 12.41 7.72
C LEU A 109 2.01 11.65 6.55
N LYS A 110 3.29 11.91 6.28
CA LYS A 110 4.07 11.13 5.30
C LYS A 110 4.99 10.18 6.02
N LEU A 111 4.95 8.91 5.63
CA LEU A 111 5.83 7.87 6.12
C LEU A 111 6.57 7.26 4.94
N ASN A 112 7.89 7.15 5.05
CA ASN A 112 8.75 6.51 4.07
C ASN A 112 9.38 5.27 4.70
N TYR A 113 9.41 4.18 3.95
CA TYR A 113 9.96 2.91 4.37
C TYR A 113 10.82 2.35 3.25
N SER A 114 11.91 1.67 3.61
CA SER A 114 12.78 1.04 2.62
C SER A 114 13.19 -0.37 3.04
N LYS A 115 13.40 -1.22 2.04
CA LYS A 115 13.90 -2.59 2.18
C LYS A 115 14.57 -3.01 0.87
N ALA A 116 15.87 -3.30 0.91
CA ALA A 116 16.59 -3.95 -0.20
C ALA A 116 16.26 -3.41 -1.62
N GLY A 117 16.28 -2.09 -1.81
CA GLY A 117 15.99 -1.46 -3.12
C GLY A 117 14.51 -1.24 -3.44
N VAL A 118 13.61 -1.63 -2.53
CA VAL A 118 12.19 -1.31 -2.55
C VAL A 118 11.91 -0.18 -1.58
N ASN A 119 11.12 0.80 -2.01
CA ASN A 119 10.72 1.95 -1.21
C ASN A 119 9.19 2.05 -1.18
N PHE A 120 8.63 2.29 0.00
CA PHE A 120 7.23 2.67 0.17
C PHE A 120 7.14 4.09 0.70
N LYS A 121 6.33 4.90 0.04
CA LYS A 121 5.89 6.20 0.49
C LYS A 121 4.39 6.12 0.80
N ILE A 122 4.06 6.31 2.06
CA ILE A 122 2.70 6.30 2.57
C ILE A 122 2.31 7.71 2.92
N THR A 123 1.13 8.12 2.47
CA THR A 123 0.51 9.37 2.90
C THR A 123 -0.77 9.03 3.63
N LEU A 124 -0.85 9.39 4.90
CA LEU A 124 -2.06 9.36 5.69
C LEU A 124 -2.68 10.74 5.65
N THR A 125 -3.97 10.82 5.37
CA THR A 125 -4.72 12.09 5.38
C THR A 125 -6.06 11.86 6.06
N ARG A 126 -6.65 12.93 6.57
CA ARG A 126 -8.02 12.89 7.05
C ARG A 126 -8.93 13.63 6.07
N PRO A 127 -9.54 12.94 5.08
CA PRO A 127 -10.40 13.60 4.10
C PRO A 127 -11.73 14.11 4.69
N GLY A 128 -12.06 13.73 5.94
CA GLY A 128 -13.24 14.19 6.68
C GLY A 128 -13.36 13.53 8.06
N GLU A 129 -14.52 13.67 8.72
CA GLU A 129 -14.72 13.12 10.08
C GLU A 129 -14.74 11.58 10.13
N LYS A 130 -15.06 10.91 9.02
CA LYS A 130 -15.42 9.49 8.96
C LYS A 130 -14.26 8.49 8.83
N GLY A 131 -13.01 8.93 8.83
CA GLY A 131 -11.87 8.02 8.72
C GLY A 131 -10.55 8.67 8.33
N VAL A 132 -9.49 7.86 8.38
CA VAL A 132 -8.16 8.22 7.86
C VAL A 132 -7.98 7.59 6.49
N GLY A 133 -7.78 8.41 5.46
CA GLY A 133 -7.35 7.94 4.16
C GLY A 133 -5.88 7.56 4.16
N VAL A 134 -5.54 6.44 3.51
CA VAL A 134 -4.17 6.06 3.19
C VAL A 134 -3.98 6.07 1.69
N MET A 135 -2.83 6.57 1.26
CA MET A 135 -2.30 6.38 -0.08
C MET A 135 -0.93 5.72 0.04
N LEU A 136 -0.81 4.50 -0.45
CA LEU A 136 0.40 3.72 -0.53
C LEU A 136 1.00 3.89 -1.94
N GLN A 137 2.25 4.33 -2.01
CA GLN A 137 3.02 4.37 -3.24
C GLN A 137 4.32 3.58 -3.04
N GLY A 138 4.40 2.41 -3.64
CA GLY A 138 5.60 1.59 -3.70
C GLY A 138 6.42 1.88 -4.94
N SER A 139 7.74 1.83 -4.86
CA SER A 139 8.64 1.91 -6.01
C SER A 139 9.88 1.06 -5.82
N THR A 140 10.32 0.37 -6.87
CA THR A 140 11.61 -0.34 -6.88
C THR A 140 12.30 -0.14 -8.23
N ALA A 141 13.63 -0.05 -8.20
CA ALA A 141 14.44 0.02 -9.41
C ALA A 141 14.45 -1.35 -10.10
N CYS A 142 14.32 -1.37 -11.43
CA CYS A 142 14.54 -2.57 -12.23
C CYS A 142 16.02 -2.70 -12.57
#